data_AF-D3E3M9-F1
#
_entry.id   AF-D3E3M9-F1
#
_cell.length_a   1.000
_cell.length_b   1.000
_cell.length_c   1.000
_cell.angle_alpha   90.00
_cell.angle_beta   90.00
_cell.angle_gamma   90.00
#
_symmetry.space_group_name_H-M   'P 1'
#
loop_
_entity.id
_entity.type
_entity.pdbx_description
1 polymer ?
#
loop_
_entity_poly.entity_id
_entity_poly.type
_entity_poly.pdbx_seq_one_letter_code
_entity_poly.pdbx_strand_id
1 'polypeptide(L)'
;MEEIIQTLKEIEKENNIEILYAIESGSRAWGFSNEESDYDIRFIFKRPIKDYISLKNNKDALDITIDDYDIVGWDIKKDFKPPL
;
A
#
# COMPACT_ATOMS: atom_id res chain seq x y z
N MET A 1 4.40 7.43 -14.13
CA MET A 1 3.90 8.18 -12.95
C MET A 1 2.40 8.42 -13.01
N GLU A 2 1.82 8.86 -14.13
CA GLU A 2 0.34 8.93 -14.25
C GLU A 2 -0.32 7.55 -14.15
N GLU A 3 0.31 6.52 -14.72
CA GLU A 3 -0.14 5.12 -14.66
C GLU A 3 -0.24 4.59 -13.23
N ILE A 4 0.82 4.74 -12.40
CA ILE A 4 0.78 4.29 -11.00
C ILE A 4 -0.26 5.03 -10.16
N ILE A 5 -0.52 6.32 -10.43
CA ILE A 5 -1.59 7.05 -9.74
C ILE A 5 -2.95 6.44 -10.07
N GLN A 6 -3.17 6.02 -11.31
CA GLN A 6 -4.41 5.35 -11.71
C GLN A 6 -4.55 3.98 -11.05
N THR A 7 -3.48 3.18 -11.03
CA THR A 7 -3.44 1.91 -10.29
C THR A 7 -3.76 2.08 -8.82
N LEU A 8 -3.18 3.08 -8.14
CA LEU A 8 -3.46 3.34 -6.72
C LEU A 8 -4.93 3.71 -6.48
N LYS A 9 -5.56 4.48 -7.38
CA LYS A 9 -7.01 4.79 -7.30
C LYS A 9 -7.89 3.56 -7.50
N GLU A 10 -7.47 2.64 -8.36
CA GLU A 10 -8.18 1.37 -8.55
C GLU A 10 -8.06 0.50 -7.30
N ILE A 11 -6.86 0.42 -6.70
CA ILE A 11 -6.62 -0.25 -5.42
C ILE A 11 -7.51 0.34 -4.31
N GLU A 12 -7.62 1.66 -4.20
CA GLU A 12 -8.51 2.33 -3.24
C GLU A 12 -9.95 1.85 -3.39
N LYS A 13 -10.45 1.87 -4.63
CA LYS A 13 -11.84 1.51 -4.96
C LYS A 13 -12.11 0.03 -4.71
N GLU A 14 -11.24 -0.86 -5.17
CA GLU A 14 -11.42 -2.31 -5.07
C GLU A 14 -11.34 -2.81 -3.63
N ASN A 15 -10.46 -2.22 -2.83
CA ASN A 15 -10.27 -2.61 -1.43
C ASN A 15 -11.16 -1.82 -0.47
N ASN A 16 -11.89 -0.83 -0.98
CA ASN A 16 -12.71 0.09 -0.19
C ASN A 16 -11.88 0.73 0.95
N ILE A 17 -10.76 1.33 0.57
CA ILE A 17 -9.80 2.01 1.43
C ILE A 17 -9.51 3.42 0.89
N GLU A 18 -8.90 4.25 1.72
CA GLU A 18 -8.33 5.54 1.32
C GLU A 18 -6.81 5.51 1.56
N ILE A 19 -6.03 5.72 0.50
CA ILE A 19 -4.57 5.81 0.56
C ILE A 19 -4.20 7.20 1.03
N LEU A 20 -3.51 7.28 2.16
CA LEU A 20 -3.13 8.54 2.80
C LEU A 20 -1.79 9.05 2.29
N TYR A 21 -0.88 8.14 1.96
CA TYR A 21 0.46 8.44 1.51
C TYR A 21 1.03 7.25 0.75
N ALA A 22 1.72 7.51 -0.37
CA ALA A 22 2.38 6.50 -1.17
C ALA A 22 3.76 7.01 -1.62
N ILE A 23 4.73 6.10 -1.66
CA ILE A 23 6.10 6.36 -2.12
C ILE A 23 6.56 5.24 -3.04
N GLU A 24 7.46 5.59 -3.95
CA GLU A 24 8.33 4.61 -4.56
C GLU A 24 9.45 4.27 -3.55
N SER A 25 9.51 3.00 -3.18
CA SER A 25 10.58 2.38 -2.40
C SER A 25 11.43 1.56 -3.37
N GLY A 26 12.58 1.05 -2.95
CA GLY A 26 13.31 0.05 -3.76
C GLY A 26 14.70 0.44 -4.20
N SER A 27 15.35 -0.49 -4.90
CA SER A 27 16.77 -0.40 -5.31
C SER A 27 17.05 0.81 -6.22
N ARG A 28 16.05 1.28 -6.98
CA ARG A 28 16.12 2.49 -7.81
C ARG A 28 16.35 3.74 -6.95
N ALA A 29 15.76 3.81 -5.76
CA ALA A 29 15.95 4.92 -4.81
C ALA A 29 17.38 4.97 -4.23
N TRP A 30 18.14 3.88 -4.33
CA TRP A 30 19.55 3.77 -3.89
C TRP A 30 20.57 3.68 -5.04
N GLY A 31 20.13 3.74 -6.31
CA GLY A 31 21.02 3.76 -7.48
C GLY A 31 21.60 2.40 -7.90
N PHE A 32 20.97 1.29 -7.50
CA PHE A 32 21.42 -0.09 -7.82
C PHE A 32 20.54 -0.82 -8.84
N SER A 33 19.74 -0.10 -9.61
CA SER A 33 18.74 -0.72 -10.48
C SER A 33 19.27 -1.13 -11.85
N ASN A 34 18.99 -2.38 -12.22
CA ASN A 34 19.16 -2.90 -13.58
C ASN A 34 17.84 -2.72 -14.37
N GLU A 35 17.85 -2.96 -15.68
CA GLU A 35 16.65 -2.87 -16.54
C GLU A 35 15.50 -3.83 -16.14
N GLU A 36 15.80 -4.89 -15.38
CA GLU A 36 14.81 -5.85 -14.84
C GLU A 36 14.31 -5.52 -13.43
N SER A 37 14.65 -4.36 -12.84
CA SER A 37 14.23 -4.05 -11.47
C SER A 37 12.77 -3.61 -11.40
N ASP A 38 11.96 -4.40 -10.68
CA ASP A 38 10.59 -4.10 -10.27
C ASP A 38 10.50 -2.71 -9.58
N TYR A 39 9.34 -2.07 -9.71
CA TYR A 39 8.99 -0.84 -9.01
C TYR A 39 8.32 -1.18 -7.68
N ASP A 40 9.05 -1.00 -6.57
CA ASP A 40 8.45 -1.18 -5.25
C ASP A 40 7.62 0.05 -4.89
N ILE A 41 6.31 -0.10 -4.71
CA ILE A 41 5.44 0.96 -4.20
C ILE A 41 5.02 0.62 -2.79
N ARG A 42 5.15 1.58 -1.88
CA ARG A 42 4.79 1.44 -0.47
C ARG A 42 3.79 2.50 -0.09
N PHE A 43 2.72 2.12 0.59
CA PHE A 43 1.68 3.06 0.98
C PHE A 43 1.08 2.80 2.36
N ILE A 44 0.50 3.84 2.94
CA ILE A 44 -0.30 3.76 4.17
C ILE A 44 -1.74 4.10 3.80
N PHE A 45 -2.69 3.32 4.31
CA PHE A 45 -4.11 3.52 4.04
C PHE A 45 -4.94 3.48 5.32
N LYS A 46 -6.16 4.00 5.23
CA LYS A 46 -7.21 3.81 6.23
C LYS A 46 -8.44 3.15 5.62
N ARG A 47 -9.20 2.47 6.48
CA ARG A 47 -10.49 1.85 6.16
C ARG A 47 -11.65 2.72 6.67
N PRO A 48 -12.88 2.50 6.19
CA PRO A 48 -14.06 3.07 6.82
C PRO A 48 -14.16 2.68 8.30
N ILE A 49 -14.64 3.59 9.14
CA ILE A 49 -14.71 3.39 10.60
C ILE A 49 -15.43 2.10 11.00
N LYS A 50 -16.47 1.70 10.25
CA LYS A 50 -17.22 0.44 10.44
C LYS A 50 -16.33 -0.81 10.43
N ASP A 51 -15.22 -0.78 9.69
CA ASP A 51 -14.29 -1.89 9.56
C ASP A 51 -13.36 -2.00 10.78
N TYR A 52 -13.14 -0.89 11.50
CA TYR A 52 -12.32 -0.86 12.71
C TYR A 52 -13.09 -1.28 13.98
N ILE A 53 -14.41 -1.06 14.00
CA ILE A 53 -15.29 -1.41 15.12
C ILE A 53 -16.01 -2.76 14.90
N SER A 54 -15.79 -3.39 13.76
CA SER A 54 -16.31 -4.71 13.43
C SER A 54 -15.55 -5.80 14.19
N LEU A 55 -16.25 -6.90 14.54
CA LEU A 55 -15.64 -8.11 15.09
C LEU A 55 -14.83 -8.89 14.04
N LYS A 56 -14.95 -8.53 12.75
CA LYS A 56 -14.16 -9.14 11.67
C LYS A 56 -12.75 -8.57 11.69
N ASN A 57 -11.77 -9.46 11.80
CA ASN A 57 -10.36 -9.09 11.61
C ASN A 57 -10.07 -8.93 10.12
N ASN A 58 -9.93 -7.68 9.67
CA ASN A 58 -9.36 -7.39 8.37
C ASN A 58 -7.83 -7.58 8.42
N LYS A 59 -7.22 -7.92 7.28
CA LYS A 59 -5.76 -7.94 7.20
C LYS A 59 -5.22 -6.52 7.36
N ASP A 60 -4.16 -6.40 8.15
CA ASP A 60 -3.44 -5.15 8.41
C ASP A 60 -2.54 -4.72 7.23
N ALA A 61 -2.42 -5.56 6.20
CA ALA A 61 -1.60 -5.29 5.03
C ALA A 61 -2.27 -5.76 3.74
N LEU A 62 -1.93 -5.08 2.64
CA LEU A 62 -2.21 -5.46 1.26
C LEU A 62 -0.89 -5.73 0.56
N ASP A 63 -0.86 -6.77 -0.26
CA ASP A 63 0.29 -7.24 -1.02
C ASP A 63 -0.24 -7.54 -2.44
N ILE A 64 0.21 -6.75 -3.41
CA ILE A 64 -0.36 -6.66 -4.75
C ILE A 64 0.80 -6.62 -5.75
N THR A 65 0.85 -7.62 -6.63
CA THR A 65 1.80 -7.69 -7.73
C THR A 65 1.06 -7.44 -9.05
N ILE A 66 1.48 -6.42 -9.80
CA ILE A 66 0.93 -6.08 -11.13
C ILE A 66 2.09 -5.84 -12.08
N ASP A 67 2.25 -6.69 -13.09
CA ASP A 67 3.38 -6.64 -14.03
C ASP A 67 4.72 -6.51 -13.26
N ASP A 68 5.46 -5.41 -13.46
CA ASP A 68 6.73 -5.12 -12.81
C ASP A 68 6.57 -4.28 -11.52
N TYR A 69 5.35 -4.14 -10.97
CA TYR A 69 5.09 -3.38 -9.74
C TYR A 69 4.85 -4.31 -8.55
N ASP A 70 5.68 -4.15 -7.51
CA ASP A 70 5.49 -4.74 -6.19
C ASP A 70 4.88 -3.71 -5.24
N ILE A 71 3.58 -3.82 -4.96
CA ILE A 71 2.84 -2.81 -4.21
C ILE A 71 2.43 -3.37 -2.85
N VAL A 72 2.96 -2.78 -1.78
CA VAL A 72 2.66 -3.16 -0.40
C VAL A 72 2.07 -1.99 0.37
N GLY A 73 0.92 -2.24 0.99
CA GLY A 73 0.19 -1.25 1.78
C GLY A 73 -0.01 -1.69 3.22
N TRP A 74 0.06 -0.76 4.17
CA TRP A 74 -0.28 -1.01 5.58
C TRP A 74 -1.45 -0.17 6.07
N ASP A 75 -2.33 -0.80 6.82
CA ASP A 75 -3.43 -0.12 7.51
C ASP A 75 -2.86 0.74 8.64
N ILE A 76 -3.27 2.01 8.73
CA ILE A 76 -2.83 2.94 9.77
C ILE A 76 -3.06 2.42 11.20
N LYS A 77 -4.03 1.51 11.39
CA LYS A 77 -4.24 0.84 12.68
C LYS A 77 -3.03 -0.02 13.09
N LYS A 78 -2.33 -0.63 12.12
CA LYS A 78 -1.18 -1.52 12.37
C LYS A 78 -0.02 -0.78 13.02
N ASP A 79 0.22 0.45 12.56
CA ASP A 79 1.33 1.29 13.03
C ASP A 79 1.03 1.93 14.39
N PHE A 80 -0.24 1.96 14.80
CA PHE A 80 -0.68 2.36 16.13
C PHE A 80 -0.85 1.15 17.07
N LYS A 81 0.25 0.49 17.42
CA LYS A 81 0.26 -0.35 18.64
C LYS A 81 0.68 0.54 19.82
N PRO A 82 -0.22 0.86 20.76
CA PRO A 82 0.20 1.56 21.97
C PRO A 82 1.26 0.71 22.68
N PRO A 83 2.33 1.32 23.21
CA PRO A 83 3.28 0.60 24.06
C PRO A 83 2.51 0.00 25.24
N LEU A 84 2.72 -1.29 25.49
CA LEU A 84 2.26 -1.99 26.71
C LEU A 84 3.02 -1.48 27.93
#